data_AF-A0AAN9BZ74-F1
#
_entry.id   AF-A0AAN9BZ74-F1
#
_cell.length_a   1.000
_cell.length_b   1.000
_cell.length_c   1.000
_cell.angle_alpha   90.00
_cell.angle_beta   90.00
_cell.angle_gamma   90.00
#
_symmetry.space_group_name_H-M   'P 1'
#
loop_
_entity.id
_entity.type
_entity.pdbx_description
1 polymer ?
#
loop_
_entity_poly.entity_id
_entity_poly.type
_entity_poly.pdbx_seq_one_letter_code
_entity_poly.pdbx_strand_id
1 'polypeptide(L)'
;MAVKFSGAASLKSQQAHDTSYICVCSDGKNVTVNPTQLSIFSGYFASLLHSEMKETRTKSISLKLVHSDVLQLIVNLLAKCQKHQEDGVEFLEKSQSNTRTLTQILDAADYLDIPVLKEVVDEYLCRAKPVSMENFEDMLALNHKYSLTRLGLDIVKFMASQVTDLCASDCWLEHLSSSVLEALLSSDKTKVNSEWELVRLVEQWLRCGPAEITADPDKNLRLMLKHIRITEIVCDNEEEDPPNGLRPDILTYISEEVRMYKADPKAYRISNPDQSNIRRPVDVVVSLGTHDSIPSMFFCLPVSVASMTDVPSRGVETLRKKIHFSELRHSSFQLPVLCLREFSACSLNNILYIAGGQNSFSDSGEDALSYTFELDLSDLRWTEVCRMQEPRCVFYLGALNGNLYAVGGANNTGELSSVERYDPCQDTWIYQAALPSAVHEHAGEQSLSCFI
;
A
#
# COMPACT_ATOMS: atom_id res chain seq x y z
N MET A 1 -11.40 -13.47 -8.81
CA MET A 1 -12.70 -14.13 -8.60
C MET A 1 -13.62 -13.72 -9.73
N ALA A 2 -14.04 -14.67 -10.57
CA ALA A 2 -14.92 -14.41 -11.70
C ALA A 2 -16.29 -13.93 -11.20
N VAL A 3 -16.68 -12.70 -11.56
CA VAL A 3 -18.05 -12.22 -11.35
C VAL A 3 -18.95 -13.02 -12.29
N LYS A 4 -19.61 -14.05 -11.74
CA LYS A 4 -20.71 -14.73 -12.42
C LYS A 4 -21.85 -13.73 -12.58
N PHE A 5 -22.16 -13.36 -13.81
CA PHE A 5 -23.43 -12.72 -14.15
C PHE A 5 -24.58 -13.71 -13.85
N SER A 6 -25.12 -13.65 -12.64
CA SER A 6 -26.33 -14.36 -12.26
C SER A 6 -27.54 -13.53 -12.66
N GLY A 7 -28.00 -13.73 -13.89
CA GLY A 7 -29.18 -13.06 -14.44
C GLY A 7 -29.66 -13.67 -15.75
N ALA A 8 -29.43 -14.96 -15.98
CA ALA A 8 -30.01 -15.68 -17.11
C ALA A 8 -31.48 -16.01 -16.82
N ALA A 9 -32.34 -14.98 -16.87
CA ALA A 9 -33.76 -15.21 -17.05
C ALA A 9 -33.96 -15.80 -18.46
N SER A 10 -34.49 -17.02 -18.50
CA SER A 10 -34.85 -17.76 -19.71
C SER A 10 -35.79 -16.95 -20.60
N LEU A 11 -35.21 -16.22 -21.56
CA LEU A 11 -35.93 -15.61 -22.67
C LEU A 11 -36.04 -16.66 -23.78
N LYS A 12 -37.22 -17.28 -23.81
CA LYS A 12 -37.68 -18.16 -24.88
C LYS A 12 -37.41 -17.52 -26.24
N SER A 13 -36.87 -18.34 -27.14
CA SER A 13 -36.77 -18.12 -28.57
C SER A 13 -38.08 -17.58 -29.17
N GLN A 14 -38.16 -16.26 -29.34
CA GLN A 14 -39.13 -15.61 -30.21
C GLN A 14 -38.36 -14.91 -31.33
N GLN A 15 -38.51 -15.47 -32.53
CA GLN A 15 -38.32 -14.90 -33.87
C GLN A 15 -37.34 -13.71 -33.97
N ALA A 16 -36.17 -13.98 -34.55
CA ALA A 16 -35.27 -13.00 -35.13
C ALA A 16 -35.98 -12.22 -36.25
N HIS A 17 -36.74 -11.20 -35.89
CA HIS A 17 -37.11 -10.13 -36.81
C HIS A 17 -35.99 -9.08 -36.78
N ASP A 18 -35.29 -9.04 -37.91
CA ASP A 18 -34.36 -8.01 -38.34
C ASP A 18 -34.95 -6.61 -38.08
N THR A 19 -34.63 -6.02 -36.93
CA THR A 19 -35.04 -4.67 -36.57
C THR A 19 -33.80 -3.88 -36.26
N SER A 20 -33.04 -3.62 -37.31
CA SER A 20 -32.01 -2.60 -37.31
C SER A 20 -32.63 -1.22 -37.04
N TYR A 21 -31.99 -0.45 -36.16
CA TYR A 21 -32.35 0.92 -35.85
C TYR A 21 -31.35 1.84 -36.55
N ILE A 22 -31.83 3.01 -36.96
CA ILE A 22 -30.98 4.03 -37.57
C ILE A 22 -30.58 5.04 -36.48
N CYS A 23 -29.29 5.08 -36.15
CA CYS A 23 -28.72 6.08 -35.28
C CYS A 23 -28.28 7.30 -36.12
N VAL A 24 -28.96 8.43 -35.93
CA VAL A 24 -28.58 9.72 -36.49
C VAL A 24 -27.54 10.35 -35.56
N CYS A 25 -26.29 10.40 -36.01
CA CYS A 25 -25.16 10.89 -35.23
C CYS A 25 -25.03 12.42 -35.27
N SER A 26 -24.16 12.97 -34.43
CA SER A 26 -23.91 14.41 -34.29
C SER A 26 -23.44 15.10 -35.59
N ASP A 27 -22.78 14.35 -36.48
CA ASP A 27 -22.33 14.79 -37.80
C ASP A 27 -23.41 14.66 -38.89
N GLY A 28 -24.64 14.28 -38.52
CA GLY A 28 -25.77 14.11 -39.43
C GLY A 28 -25.70 12.84 -40.27
N LYS A 29 -24.70 11.97 -40.06
CA LYS A 29 -24.61 10.67 -40.74
C LYS A 29 -25.41 9.60 -39.98
N ASN A 30 -25.88 8.62 -40.73
CA ASN A 30 -26.69 7.53 -40.23
C ASN A 30 -25.85 6.26 -40.09
N VAL A 31 -25.92 5.62 -38.92
CA VAL A 31 -25.29 4.32 -38.65
C VAL A 31 -26.38 3.32 -38.30
N THR A 32 -26.36 2.17 -38.96
CA THR A 32 -27.33 1.10 -38.72
C THR A 32 -26.83 0.22 -37.58
N VAL A 33 -27.61 0.11 -36.51
CA VAL A 33 -27.25 -0.67 -35.33
C VAL A 33 -28.33 -1.70 -34.99
N ASN A 34 -27.91 -2.80 -34.37
CA ASN A 34 -28.83 -3.78 -33.81
C ASN A 34 -28.98 -3.52 -32.30
N PRO A 35 -30.09 -2.91 -31.84
CA PRO A 35 -30.25 -2.54 -30.43
C PRO A 35 -30.31 -3.75 -29.50
N THR A 36 -30.77 -4.92 -29.97
CA THR A 36 -30.80 -6.15 -29.17
C THR A 36 -29.39 -6.70 -28.89
N GLN A 37 -28.45 -6.48 -29.80
CA GLN A 37 -27.03 -6.80 -29.56
C GLN A 37 -26.39 -5.78 -28.63
N LEU A 38 -26.70 -4.49 -28.80
CA LEU A 38 -26.15 -3.42 -27.96
C LEU A 38 -26.74 -3.42 -26.54
N SER A 39 -27.99 -3.85 -26.35
CA SER A 39 -28.63 -3.94 -25.03
C SER A 39 -27.97 -4.95 -24.10
N ILE A 40 -27.15 -5.87 -24.63
CA ILE A 40 -26.35 -6.79 -23.82
C ILE A 40 -25.29 -6.01 -23.03
N PHE A 41 -24.74 -4.94 -23.62
CA PHE A 41 -23.63 -4.17 -23.07
C PHE A 41 -24.03 -2.79 -22.54
N SER A 42 -25.18 -2.26 -22.99
CA SER A 42 -25.63 -0.90 -22.72
C SER A 42 -26.94 -0.87 -21.94
N GLY A 43 -26.90 -0.24 -20.75
CA GLY A 43 -28.11 0.02 -19.97
C GLY A 43 -29.09 0.95 -20.69
N TYR A 44 -28.56 1.91 -21.47
CA TYR A 44 -29.36 2.81 -22.32
C TYR A 44 -30.20 2.04 -23.35
N PHE A 45 -29.57 1.18 -24.16
CA PHE A 45 -30.30 0.41 -25.19
C PHE A 45 -31.23 -0.65 -24.58
N ALA A 46 -30.86 -1.23 -23.43
CA ALA A 46 -31.74 -2.13 -22.69
C ALA A 46 -33.01 -1.40 -22.23
N SER A 47 -32.87 -0.21 -21.66
CA SER A 47 -34.01 0.61 -21.23
C SER A 47 -34.85 1.07 -22.41
N LEU A 48 -34.21 1.45 -23.52
CA LEU A 48 -34.87 1.87 -24.75
C LEU A 48 -35.82 0.78 -25.28
N LEU A 49 -35.35 -0.47 -25.36
CA LEU A 49 -36.15 -1.60 -25.88
C LEU A 49 -37.36 -1.97 -25.02
N HIS A 50 -37.29 -1.72 -23.71
CA HIS A 50 -38.37 -2.03 -22.77
C HIS A 50 -39.29 -0.82 -22.51
N SER A 51 -39.01 0.33 -23.13
CA SER A 51 -39.77 1.57 -22.95
C SER A 51 -40.79 1.80 -24.06
N GLU A 52 -41.89 2.49 -23.74
CA GLU A 52 -42.86 2.98 -24.73
C GLU A 52 -42.44 4.32 -25.37
N MET A 53 -41.14 4.52 -25.63
CA MET A 53 -40.64 5.76 -26.21
C MET A 53 -40.97 5.91 -27.70
N LYS A 54 -40.92 7.13 -28.23
CA LYS A 54 -41.21 7.43 -29.64
C LYS A 54 -40.26 6.69 -30.58
N GLU A 55 -39.03 6.52 -30.13
CA GLU A 55 -37.88 5.91 -30.80
C GLU A 55 -38.13 4.43 -31.09
N THR A 56 -38.87 3.70 -30.25
CA THR A 56 -39.24 2.30 -30.52
C THR A 56 -40.28 2.19 -31.63
N ARG A 57 -41.09 3.24 -31.85
CA ARG A 57 -42.07 3.33 -32.95
C ARG A 57 -41.41 3.80 -34.25
N THR A 58 -40.49 4.76 -34.17
CA THR A 58 -39.83 5.35 -35.35
C THR A 58 -38.59 4.58 -35.81
N LYS A 59 -38.08 3.63 -35.02
CA LYS A 59 -36.83 2.87 -35.25
C LYS A 59 -35.63 3.75 -35.59
N SER A 60 -35.63 4.98 -35.07
CA SER A 60 -34.60 5.99 -35.29
C SER A 60 -34.24 6.66 -33.98
N ILE A 61 -32.95 6.78 -33.71
CA ILE A 61 -32.39 7.30 -32.46
C ILE A 61 -31.46 8.47 -32.82
N SER A 62 -31.62 9.62 -32.16
CA SER A 62 -30.74 10.76 -32.37
C SER A 62 -29.66 10.81 -31.28
N LEU A 63 -28.41 10.58 -31.66
CA LEU A 63 -27.24 10.62 -30.78
C LEU A 63 -26.47 11.92 -31.02
N LYS A 64 -26.84 12.96 -30.26
CA LYS A 64 -26.30 14.31 -30.46
C LYS A 64 -24.84 14.50 -30.03
N LEU A 65 -24.30 13.57 -29.24
CA LEU A 65 -22.96 13.68 -28.66
C LEU A 65 -21.94 12.67 -29.25
N VAL A 66 -22.37 11.81 -30.18
CA VAL A 66 -21.52 10.75 -30.74
C VAL A 66 -21.35 10.97 -32.25
N HIS A 67 -20.11 10.86 -32.74
CA HIS A 67 -19.79 10.90 -34.17
C HIS A 67 -20.01 9.54 -34.83
N SER A 68 -20.33 9.51 -36.13
CA SER A 68 -20.62 8.25 -36.84
C SER A 68 -19.45 7.28 -36.83
N ASP A 69 -18.23 7.81 -37.00
CA ASP A 69 -17.02 7.00 -37.10
C ASP A 69 -16.70 6.32 -35.75
N VAL A 70 -16.91 7.04 -34.65
CA VAL A 70 -16.74 6.53 -33.29
C VAL A 70 -17.80 5.48 -32.97
N LEU A 71 -19.06 5.72 -33.36
CA LEU A 71 -20.13 4.76 -33.15
C LEU A 71 -19.88 3.46 -33.91
N GLN A 72 -19.40 3.54 -35.16
CA GLN A 72 -19.05 2.35 -35.94
C GLN A 72 -17.88 1.59 -35.30
N LEU A 73 -16.89 2.30 -34.77
CA LEU A 73 -15.77 1.70 -34.05
C LEU A 73 -16.25 0.98 -32.78
N ILE A 74 -17.15 1.61 -32.00
CA ILE A 74 -17.75 1.01 -30.80
C ILE A 74 -18.52 -0.26 -31.16
N VAL A 75 -19.35 -0.23 -32.21
CA VAL A 75 -20.10 -1.42 -32.66
C VAL A 75 -19.15 -2.56 -33.03
N ASN A 76 -18.07 -2.26 -33.77
CA ASN A 76 -17.07 -3.25 -34.14
C ASN A 76 -16.35 -3.81 -32.92
N LEU A 77 -16.01 -2.96 -31.95
CA LEU A 77 -15.33 -3.34 -30.72
C LEU A 77 -16.21 -4.22 -29.83
N LEU A 78 -17.48 -3.83 -29.63
CA LEU A 78 -18.45 -4.64 -28.88
C LEU A 78 -18.71 -6.00 -29.54
N ALA A 79 -18.72 -6.06 -30.88
CA ALA A 79 -18.84 -7.32 -31.59
C ALA A 79 -17.65 -8.27 -31.33
N LYS A 80 -16.44 -7.73 -31.09
CA LYS A 80 -15.28 -8.53 -30.66
C LYS A 80 -15.39 -8.95 -29.20
N CYS A 81 -15.83 -8.04 -28.33
CA CYS A 81 -15.98 -8.29 -26.89
C CYS A 81 -17.03 -9.37 -26.55
N GLN A 82 -17.92 -9.73 -27.49
CA GLN A 82 -18.98 -10.72 -27.24
C GLN A 82 -18.45 -12.12 -26.90
N LYS A 83 -17.24 -12.49 -27.37
CA LYS A 83 -16.63 -13.78 -27.03
C LYS A 83 -15.74 -13.67 -25.79
N HIS A 84 -14.73 -12.81 -25.85
CA HIS A 84 -13.81 -12.52 -24.76
C HIS A 84 -13.48 -11.02 -24.75
N GLN A 85 -13.35 -10.43 -23.56
CA GLN A 85 -12.97 -9.02 -23.42
C GLN A 85 -11.57 -8.74 -23.99
N GLU A 86 -10.66 -9.72 -23.91
CA GLU A 86 -9.29 -9.64 -24.46
C GLU A 86 -9.26 -9.39 -25.98
N ASP A 87 -10.23 -9.95 -26.73
CA ASP A 87 -10.34 -9.73 -28.18
C ASP A 87 -10.61 -8.25 -28.52
N GLY A 88 -11.30 -7.54 -27.62
CA GLY A 88 -11.55 -6.10 -27.73
C GLY A 88 -10.28 -5.27 -27.49
N VAL A 89 -9.46 -5.68 -26.53
CA VAL A 89 -8.17 -5.04 -26.23
C VAL A 89 -7.20 -5.22 -27.39
N GLU A 90 -7.07 -6.44 -27.92
CA GLU A 90 -6.20 -6.73 -29.07
C GLU A 90 -6.63 -5.94 -30.32
N PHE A 91 -7.93 -5.72 -30.50
CA PHE A 91 -8.44 -4.88 -31.58
C PHE A 91 -8.00 -3.40 -31.44
N LEU A 92 -8.00 -2.85 -30.22
CA LEU A 92 -7.48 -1.50 -29.96
C LEU A 92 -5.96 -1.42 -30.15
N GLU A 93 -5.22 -2.45 -29.75
CA GLU A 93 -3.77 -2.56 -29.97
C GLU A 93 -3.42 -2.52 -31.47
N LYS A 94 -4.13 -3.31 -32.29
CA LYS A 94 -3.94 -3.33 -33.74
C LYS A 94 -4.33 -2.02 -34.43
N SER A 95 -5.30 -1.30 -33.88
CA SER A 95 -5.81 -0.06 -34.47
C SER A 95 -4.98 1.18 -34.15
N GLN A 96 -3.98 1.07 -33.24
CA GLN A 96 -3.13 2.17 -32.78
C GLN A 96 -3.94 3.43 -32.43
N SER A 97 -4.99 3.26 -31.62
CA SER A 97 -5.89 4.35 -31.28
C SER A 97 -5.18 5.53 -30.60
N ASN A 98 -5.35 6.72 -31.17
CA ASN A 98 -4.84 7.96 -30.59
C ASN A 98 -5.63 8.34 -29.32
N THR A 99 -5.03 9.13 -28.43
CA THR A 99 -5.66 9.61 -27.18
C THR A 99 -7.02 10.26 -27.43
N ARG A 100 -7.15 11.05 -28.50
CA ARG A 100 -8.43 11.65 -28.93
C ARG A 100 -9.51 10.60 -29.22
N THR A 101 -9.17 9.52 -29.91
CA THR A 101 -10.13 8.45 -30.21
C THR A 101 -10.55 7.73 -28.94
N LEU A 102 -9.62 7.48 -28.01
CA LEU A 102 -9.93 6.87 -26.72
C LEU A 102 -10.85 7.77 -25.88
N THR A 103 -10.60 9.08 -25.83
CA THR A 103 -11.51 10.02 -25.14
C THR A 103 -12.91 10.01 -25.73
N GLN A 104 -13.04 9.93 -27.06
CA GLN A 104 -14.35 9.85 -27.72
C GLN A 104 -15.06 8.53 -27.44
N ILE A 105 -14.33 7.41 -27.36
CA ILE A 105 -14.89 6.11 -26.97
C ILE A 105 -15.38 6.17 -25.51
N LEU A 106 -14.58 6.73 -24.60
CA LEU A 106 -14.94 6.85 -23.18
C LEU A 106 -16.12 7.80 -22.96
N ASP A 107 -16.16 8.95 -23.66
CA ASP A 107 -17.31 9.87 -23.65
C ASP A 107 -18.59 9.17 -24.14
N ALA A 108 -18.48 8.39 -25.21
CA ALA A 108 -19.61 7.62 -25.71
C ALA A 108 -20.00 6.46 -24.77
N ALA A 109 -19.03 5.85 -24.08
CA ALA A 109 -19.28 4.81 -23.08
C ALA A 109 -20.08 5.35 -21.89
N ASP A 110 -19.74 6.55 -21.41
CA ASP A 110 -20.53 7.24 -20.38
C ASP A 110 -21.91 7.66 -20.88
N TYR A 111 -21.97 8.25 -22.08
CA TYR A 111 -23.23 8.72 -22.64
C TYR A 111 -24.23 7.59 -22.93
N LEU A 112 -23.73 6.43 -23.38
CA LEU A 112 -24.54 5.26 -23.73
C LEU A 112 -24.61 4.21 -22.60
N ASP A 113 -24.04 4.50 -21.43
CA ASP A 113 -24.01 3.60 -20.27
C ASP A 113 -23.47 2.19 -20.62
N ILE A 114 -22.24 2.14 -21.14
CA ILE A 114 -21.56 0.92 -21.60
C ILE A 114 -20.29 0.67 -20.77
N PRO A 115 -20.40 0.04 -19.58
CA PRO A 115 -19.25 -0.13 -18.67
C PRO A 115 -18.14 -1.01 -19.25
N VAL A 116 -18.49 -1.99 -20.09
CA VAL A 116 -17.50 -2.89 -20.73
C VAL A 116 -16.50 -2.13 -21.61
N LEU A 117 -16.92 -1.03 -22.24
CA LEU A 117 -16.00 -0.19 -23.01
C LEU A 117 -14.97 0.49 -22.13
N LYS A 118 -15.37 0.94 -20.93
CA LYS A 118 -14.44 1.51 -19.95
C LYS A 118 -13.41 0.47 -19.51
N GLU A 119 -13.85 -0.75 -19.19
CA GLU A 119 -12.95 -1.84 -18.79
C GLU A 119 -11.93 -2.20 -19.88
N VAL A 120 -12.37 -2.28 -21.14
CA VAL A 120 -11.49 -2.61 -22.28
C VAL A 120 -10.49 -1.49 -22.55
N VAL A 121 -10.92 -0.22 -22.48
CA VAL A 121 -10.01 0.92 -22.65
C VAL A 121 -9.03 1.02 -21.48
N ASP A 122 -9.49 0.79 -20.25
CA ASP A 122 -8.66 0.76 -19.04
C ASP A 122 -7.55 -0.30 -19.17
N GLU A 123 -7.91 -1.52 -19.58
CA GLU A 123 -6.93 -2.58 -19.83
C GLU A 123 -5.94 -2.23 -20.96
N TYR A 124 -6.45 -1.67 -22.06
CA TYR A 124 -5.63 -1.27 -23.19
C TYR A 124 -4.59 -0.21 -22.80
N LEU A 125 -4.98 0.79 -22.01
CA LEU A 125 -4.07 1.83 -21.53
C LEU A 125 -2.93 1.22 -20.70
N CYS A 126 -3.26 0.35 -19.74
CA CYS A 126 -2.26 -0.34 -18.91
C CYS A 126 -1.29 -1.21 -19.71
N ARG A 127 -1.76 -1.89 -20.78
CA ARG A 127 -0.93 -2.81 -21.58
C ARG A 127 -0.10 -2.12 -22.65
N ALA A 128 -0.73 -1.25 -23.43
CA ALA A 128 -0.14 -0.69 -24.64
C ALA A 128 0.58 0.64 -24.40
N LYS A 129 0.21 1.36 -23.33
CA LYS A 129 0.74 2.70 -23.01
C LYS A 129 1.03 2.81 -21.50
N PRO A 130 2.09 2.12 -21.00
CA PRO A 130 2.44 2.20 -19.59
C PRO A 130 2.70 3.65 -19.17
N VAL A 131 2.36 3.98 -17.92
CA VAL A 131 2.51 5.33 -17.37
C VAL A 131 4.00 5.70 -17.32
N SER A 132 4.34 6.85 -17.87
CA SER A 132 5.68 7.43 -17.95
C SER A 132 5.62 8.93 -17.74
N MET A 133 6.76 9.58 -17.48
CA MET A 133 6.80 11.04 -17.30
C MET A 133 6.24 11.82 -18.51
N GLU A 134 6.38 11.29 -19.73
CA GLU A 134 5.90 11.95 -20.94
C GLU A 134 4.38 11.89 -21.10
N ASN A 135 3.72 10.85 -20.59
CA ASN A 135 2.28 10.65 -20.75
C ASN A 135 1.48 10.83 -19.44
N PHE A 136 2.16 11.13 -18.34
CA PHE A 136 1.59 11.16 -16.99
C PHE A 136 0.41 12.13 -16.86
N GLU A 137 0.55 13.34 -17.38
CA GLU A 137 -0.51 14.37 -17.36
C GLU A 137 -1.76 13.92 -18.12
N ASP A 138 -1.59 13.36 -19.31
CA ASP A 138 -2.69 12.83 -20.13
C ASP A 138 -3.41 11.67 -19.40
N MET A 139 -2.64 10.76 -18.80
CA MET A 139 -3.19 9.62 -18.06
C MET A 139 -3.93 10.06 -16.79
N LEU A 140 -3.41 11.06 -16.09
CA LEU A 140 -4.10 11.68 -14.94
C LEU A 140 -5.40 12.34 -15.36
N ALA A 141 -5.40 13.14 -16.43
CA ALA A 141 -6.60 13.81 -16.93
C ALA A 141 -7.68 12.81 -17.36
N LEU A 142 -7.28 11.71 -18.02
CA LEU A 142 -8.18 10.60 -18.35
C LEU A 142 -8.76 9.95 -17.10
N ASN A 143 -7.91 9.63 -16.12
CA ASN A 143 -8.37 8.98 -14.90
C ASN A 143 -9.29 9.89 -14.08
N HIS A 144 -8.98 11.19 -13.98
CA HIS A 144 -9.82 12.17 -13.30
C HIS A 144 -11.22 12.27 -13.90
N LYS A 145 -11.33 12.24 -15.23
CA LYS A 145 -12.61 12.36 -15.93
C LYS A 145 -13.46 11.09 -15.88
N TYR A 146 -12.83 9.92 -16.03
CA TYR A 146 -13.54 8.66 -16.25
C TYR A 146 -13.47 7.66 -15.08
N SER A 147 -12.65 7.95 -14.06
CA SER A 147 -12.44 7.11 -12.87
C SER A 147 -12.06 5.67 -13.22
N LEU A 148 -10.97 5.51 -13.97
CA LEU A 148 -10.50 4.22 -14.47
C LEU A 148 -9.70 3.47 -13.40
N THR A 149 -10.16 2.29 -13.00
CA THR A 149 -9.64 1.59 -11.81
C THR A 149 -8.23 1.05 -11.99
N ARG A 150 -7.92 0.41 -13.13
CA ARG A 150 -6.60 -0.20 -13.36
C ARG A 150 -5.56 0.89 -13.64
N LEU A 151 -5.92 1.87 -14.48
CA LEU A 151 -5.09 3.03 -14.74
C LEU A 151 -4.78 3.80 -13.45
N GLY A 152 -5.77 4.02 -12.59
CA GLY A 152 -5.56 4.66 -11.29
C GLY A 152 -4.51 3.94 -10.44
N LEU A 153 -4.54 2.60 -10.40
CA LEU A 153 -3.53 1.81 -9.68
C LEU A 153 -2.13 1.93 -10.30
N ASP A 154 -2.03 1.96 -11.62
CA ASP A 154 -0.73 2.10 -12.30
C ASP A 154 -0.17 3.53 -12.18
N ILE A 155 -1.03 4.55 -12.15
CA ILE A 155 -0.67 5.93 -11.80
C ILE A 155 -0.10 5.96 -10.38
N VAL A 156 -0.79 5.37 -9.39
CA VAL A 156 -0.29 5.33 -8.00
C VAL A 156 1.06 4.62 -7.92
N LYS A 157 1.25 3.48 -8.61
CA LYS A 157 2.54 2.78 -8.65
C LYS A 157 3.64 3.63 -9.26
N PHE A 158 3.34 4.32 -10.35
CA PHE A 158 4.30 5.21 -11.02
C PHE A 158 4.70 6.36 -10.09
N MET A 159 3.71 7.04 -9.48
CA MET A 159 3.93 8.11 -8.51
C MET A 159 4.76 7.63 -7.32
N ALA A 160 4.43 6.46 -6.76
CA ALA A 160 5.13 5.85 -5.63
C ALA A 160 6.63 5.61 -5.88
N SER A 161 7.04 5.46 -7.16
CA SER A 161 8.44 5.28 -7.55
C SER A 161 9.18 6.56 -7.91
N GLN A 162 8.47 7.66 -8.17
CA GLN A 162 9.04 8.90 -8.72
C GLN A 162 8.58 10.16 -7.95
N VAL A 163 8.24 10.03 -6.67
CA VAL A 163 7.71 11.14 -5.84
C VAL A 163 8.62 12.36 -5.89
N THR A 164 9.93 12.16 -5.72
CA THR A 164 10.92 13.25 -5.69
C THR A 164 10.96 14.05 -6.99
N ASP A 165 10.87 13.38 -8.14
CA ASP A 165 10.83 14.04 -9.45
C ASP A 165 9.49 14.76 -9.69
N LEU A 166 8.39 14.19 -9.21
CA LEU A 166 7.05 14.75 -9.35
C LEU A 166 6.87 16.02 -8.52
N CYS A 167 7.48 16.11 -7.33
CA CYS A 167 7.46 17.30 -6.49
C CYS A 167 8.16 18.53 -7.11
N ALA A 168 8.91 18.35 -8.21
CA ALA A 168 9.57 19.45 -8.92
C ALA A 168 8.64 20.25 -9.85
N SER A 169 7.45 19.73 -10.17
CA SER A 169 6.48 20.36 -11.07
C SER A 169 5.09 20.39 -10.45
N ASP A 170 4.33 21.46 -10.70
CA ASP A 170 3.01 21.68 -10.09
C ASP A 170 1.83 21.53 -11.08
N CYS A 171 2.08 21.50 -12.39
CA CYS A 171 1.03 21.60 -13.42
C CYS A 171 0.06 20.41 -13.47
N TRP A 172 0.50 19.23 -13.03
CA TRP A 172 -0.28 18.01 -13.06
C TRP A 172 -1.24 17.87 -11.86
N LEU A 173 -1.04 18.67 -10.79
CA LEU A 173 -1.81 18.60 -9.55
C LEU A 173 -3.28 18.98 -9.74
N GLU A 174 -3.59 19.82 -10.73
CA GLU A 174 -4.98 20.20 -11.07
C GLU A 174 -5.84 19.00 -11.49
N HIS A 175 -5.21 17.96 -12.04
CA HIS A 175 -5.89 16.74 -12.50
C HIS A 175 -5.80 15.59 -11.47
N LEU A 176 -5.16 15.80 -10.33
CA LEU A 176 -5.01 14.75 -9.30
C LEU A 176 -6.28 14.67 -8.44
N SER A 177 -7.00 13.56 -8.55
CA SER A 177 -8.16 13.30 -7.68
C SER A 177 -7.73 12.97 -6.25
N SER A 178 -8.59 13.30 -5.28
CA SER A 178 -8.35 12.98 -3.86
C SER A 178 -8.18 11.49 -3.60
N SER A 179 -8.91 10.64 -4.35
CA SER A 179 -8.84 9.19 -4.24
C SER A 179 -7.46 8.62 -4.66
N VAL A 180 -6.84 9.19 -5.69
CA VAL A 180 -5.52 8.76 -6.16
C VAL A 180 -4.44 9.21 -5.18
N LEU A 181 -4.55 10.44 -4.65
CA LEU A 181 -3.64 10.93 -3.62
C LEU A 181 -3.78 10.13 -2.32
N GLU A 182 -5.00 9.85 -1.86
CA GLU A 182 -5.23 9.01 -0.67
C GLU A 182 -4.61 7.62 -0.87
N ALA A 183 -4.78 7.01 -2.04
CA ALA A 183 -4.20 5.70 -2.36
C ALA A 183 -2.66 5.73 -2.41
N LEU A 184 -2.04 6.83 -2.85
CA LEU A 184 -0.59 7.03 -2.80
C LEU A 184 -0.09 7.16 -1.36
N LEU A 185 -0.76 8.00 -0.57
CA LEU A 185 -0.41 8.26 0.82
C LEU A 185 -0.70 7.06 1.71
N SER A 186 -1.67 6.21 1.39
CA SER A 186 -1.96 4.99 2.16
C SER A 186 -1.09 3.81 1.76
N SER A 187 -0.28 3.94 0.70
CA SER A 187 0.50 2.82 0.16
C SER A 187 1.78 2.60 0.95
N ASP A 188 2.06 1.33 1.25
CA ASP A 188 3.33 0.89 1.83
C ASP A 188 4.46 0.77 0.83
N LYS A 189 4.14 0.81 -0.46
CA LYS A 189 5.11 0.68 -1.56
C LYS A 189 5.70 2.01 -2.00
N THR A 190 5.13 3.12 -1.54
CA THR A 190 5.68 4.46 -1.76
C THR A 190 7.09 4.49 -1.19
N LYS A 191 8.06 4.99 -1.97
CA LYS A 191 9.43 5.16 -1.50
C LYS A 191 9.77 6.64 -1.54
N VAL A 192 10.09 7.20 -0.39
CA VAL A 192 10.50 8.60 -0.23
C VAL A 192 11.75 8.69 0.63
N ASN A 193 12.57 9.73 0.43
CA ASN A 193 13.75 9.94 1.27
C ASN A 193 13.35 10.50 2.65
N SER A 194 12.29 11.31 2.68
CA SER A 194 11.69 11.85 3.89
C SER A 194 10.17 11.94 3.73
N GLU A 195 9.44 11.68 4.80
CA GLU A 195 7.98 11.90 4.83
C GLU A 195 7.61 13.37 4.59
N TRP A 196 8.55 14.31 4.80
CA TRP A 196 8.34 15.71 4.46
C TRP A 196 8.09 15.94 2.97
N GLU A 197 8.57 15.07 2.07
CA GLU A 197 8.25 15.12 0.64
C GLU A 197 6.74 14.91 0.41
N LEU A 198 6.13 13.97 1.12
CA LEU A 198 4.68 13.71 1.04
C LEU A 198 3.87 14.83 1.69
N VAL A 199 4.35 15.41 2.79
CA VAL A 199 3.72 16.58 3.41
C VAL A 199 3.72 17.78 2.45
N ARG A 200 4.83 18.01 1.74
CA ARG A 200 4.90 19.05 0.69
C ARG A 200 3.95 18.77 -0.46
N LEU A 201 3.86 17.51 -0.91
CA LEU A 201 2.93 17.12 -1.96
C LEU A 201 1.47 17.40 -1.56
N VAL A 202 1.09 17.10 -0.32
CA VAL A 202 -0.24 17.42 0.22
C VAL A 202 -0.47 18.93 0.27
N GLU A 203 0.53 19.72 0.69
CA GLU A 203 0.44 21.19 0.70
C GLU A 203 0.24 21.77 -0.71
N GLN A 204 1.02 21.31 -1.68
CA GLN A 204 0.91 21.73 -3.09
C GLN A 204 -0.47 21.34 -3.66
N TRP A 205 -0.94 20.13 -3.39
CA TRP A 205 -2.26 19.67 -3.83
C TRP A 205 -3.40 20.46 -3.19
N LEU A 206 -3.32 20.81 -1.91
CA LEU A 206 -4.32 21.66 -1.26
C LEU A 206 -4.36 23.09 -1.82
N ARG A 207 -3.27 23.55 -2.44
CA ARG A 207 -3.18 24.88 -3.08
C ARG A 207 -3.65 24.89 -4.52
N CYS A 208 -3.26 23.89 -5.29
CA CYS A 208 -3.40 23.84 -6.74
C CYS A 208 -4.44 22.81 -7.23
N GLY A 209 -4.99 21.99 -6.34
CA GLY A 209 -5.86 20.89 -6.72
C GLY A 209 -7.26 21.32 -7.21
N PRO A 210 -8.05 20.37 -7.73
CA PRO A 210 -9.37 20.61 -8.32
C PRO A 210 -10.38 21.26 -7.37
N ALA A 211 -11.31 22.04 -7.92
CA ALA A 211 -12.26 22.87 -7.18
C ALA A 211 -13.14 22.11 -6.16
N GLU A 212 -13.32 20.80 -6.30
CA GLU A 212 -14.00 19.93 -5.32
C GLU A 212 -13.36 19.98 -3.92
N ILE A 213 -12.07 20.33 -3.84
CA ILE A 213 -11.28 20.44 -2.60
C ILE A 213 -11.66 21.67 -1.77
N THR A 214 -12.16 22.73 -2.42
CA THR A 214 -12.45 24.02 -1.77
C THR A 214 -13.73 24.04 -0.91
N ALA A 215 -14.53 22.97 -0.96
CA ALA A 215 -15.78 22.90 -0.19
C ALA A 215 -15.55 22.68 1.32
N ASP A 216 -14.52 21.92 1.71
CA ASP A 216 -14.12 21.70 3.10
C ASP A 216 -12.62 21.36 3.19
N PRO A 217 -11.75 22.37 3.19
CA PRO A 217 -10.29 22.17 3.20
C PRO A 217 -9.80 21.47 4.48
N ASP A 218 -10.47 21.67 5.62
CA ASP A 218 -10.07 21.09 6.91
C ASP A 218 -10.36 19.58 6.96
N LYS A 219 -11.49 19.15 6.40
CA LYS A 219 -11.80 17.72 6.26
C LYS A 219 -10.81 17.03 5.34
N ASN A 220 -10.51 17.63 4.18
CA ASN A 220 -9.54 17.07 3.23
C ASN A 220 -8.12 17.01 3.82
N LEU A 221 -7.72 18.05 4.56
CA LEU A 221 -6.46 18.10 5.29
C LEU A 221 -6.32 16.91 6.23
N ARG A 222 -7.31 16.67 7.10
CA ARG A 222 -7.29 15.55 8.06
C ARG A 222 -7.32 14.19 7.35
N LEU A 223 -8.11 14.07 6.28
CA LEU A 223 -8.19 12.84 5.50
C LEU A 223 -6.86 12.47 4.83
N MET A 224 -6.08 13.44 4.38
CA MET A 224 -4.77 13.18 3.77
C MET A 224 -3.68 13.00 4.82
N LEU A 225 -3.61 13.89 5.83
CA LEU A 225 -2.53 13.86 6.82
C LEU A 225 -2.57 12.65 7.76
N LYS A 226 -3.72 11.99 7.94
CA LYS A 226 -3.81 10.72 8.70
C LYS A 226 -2.93 9.60 8.14
N HIS A 227 -2.50 9.70 6.88
CA HIS A 227 -1.68 8.71 6.18
C HIS A 227 -0.18 9.02 6.19
N ILE A 228 0.21 10.19 6.70
CA ILE A 228 1.61 10.57 6.88
C ILE A 228 2.18 9.82 8.08
N ARG A 229 3.38 9.28 7.93
CA ARG A 229 4.01 8.45 8.96
C ARG A 229 4.78 9.31 9.94
N ILE A 230 4.14 9.59 11.07
CA ILE A 230 4.70 10.47 12.11
C ILE A 230 5.97 9.90 12.71
N THR A 231 6.10 8.57 12.76
CA THR A 231 7.33 7.86 13.17
C THR A 231 8.55 8.32 12.36
N GLU A 232 8.44 8.36 11.04
CA GLU A 232 9.54 8.78 10.16
C GLU A 232 9.80 10.29 10.21
N ILE A 233 8.79 11.12 10.52
CA ILE A 233 8.99 12.55 10.79
C ILE A 233 9.77 12.75 12.09
N VAL A 234 9.51 11.95 13.13
CA VAL A 234 10.24 12.04 14.40
C VAL A 234 11.71 11.67 14.21
N CYS A 235 12.04 10.70 13.37
CA CYS A 235 13.42 10.36 13.01
C CYS A 235 14.19 11.52 12.38
N ASP A 236 13.54 12.38 11.59
CA ASP A 236 14.19 13.54 10.94
C ASP A 236 14.45 14.70 11.91
N ASN A 237 13.60 14.83 12.93
CA ASN A 237 13.54 16.00 13.81
C ASN A 237 14.71 16.09 14.83
N GLU A 238 15.72 15.21 14.78
CA GLU A 238 16.96 15.47 15.51
C GLU A 238 17.89 16.46 14.78
N GLU A 239 17.75 16.67 13.46
CA GLU A 239 18.67 17.53 12.69
C GLU A 239 18.02 18.51 11.67
N GLU A 240 16.75 18.35 11.26
CA GLU A 240 16.14 19.20 10.22
C GLU A 240 14.91 20.01 10.70
N ASP A 241 14.94 21.33 10.49
CA ASP A 241 13.76 22.19 10.65
C ASP A 241 12.67 21.80 9.63
N PRO A 242 11.37 21.95 9.98
CA PRO A 242 10.30 21.69 9.05
C PRO A 242 10.48 22.53 7.79
N PRO A 243 10.17 21.99 6.60
CA PRO A 243 10.42 22.68 5.35
C PRO A 243 9.66 24.02 5.27
N ASN A 244 10.37 25.05 4.82
CA ASN A 244 9.82 26.39 4.66
C ASN A 244 8.64 26.41 3.67
N GLY A 245 7.61 27.20 4.00
CA GLY A 245 6.45 27.43 3.12
C GLY A 245 5.20 26.61 3.44
N LEU A 246 5.25 25.72 4.44
CA LEU A 246 4.09 24.98 4.90
C LEU A 246 3.06 25.89 5.59
N ARG A 247 1.77 25.57 5.40
CA ARG A 247 0.68 26.26 6.07
C ARG A 247 0.72 26.02 7.60
N PRO A 248 0.30 27.00 8.42
CA PRO A 248 0.31 26.86 9.89
C PRO A 248 -0.56 25.73 10.44
N ASP A 249 -1.66 25.40 9.77
CA ASP A 249 -2.58 24.32 10.14
C ASP A 249 -1.96 22.93 9.97
N ILE A 250 -1.24 22.68 8.87
CA ILE A 250 -0.44 21.46 8.64
C ILE A 250 0.59 21.29 9.76
N LEU A 251 1.34 22.36 10.05
CA LEU A 251 2.37 22.34 11.09
C LEU A 251 1.76 22.07 12.47
N THR A 252 0.61 22.67 12.77
CA THR A 252 -0.11 22.43 14.03
C THR A 252 -0.52 20.98 14.14
N TYR A 253 -1.14 20.40 13.10
CA TYR A 253 -1.54 18.99 13.07
C TYR A 253 -0.35 18.05 13.31
N ILE A 254 0.73 18.21 12.53
CA ILE A 254 1.93 17.35 12.67
C ILE A 254 2.53 17.50 14.07
N SER A 255 2.61 18.72 14.61
CA SER A 255 3.15 18.95 15.95
C SER A 255 2.32 18.28 17.06
N GLU A 256 1.00 18.24 16.92
CA GLU A 256 0.10 17.55 17.85
C GLU A 256 0.30 16.05 17.80
N GLU A 257 0.35 15.46 16.59
CA GLU A 257 0.58 14.03 16.40
C GLU A 257 1.97 13.60 16.89
N VAL A 258 3.02 14.36 16.58
CA VAL A 258 4.38 14.14 17.10
C VAL A 258 4.39 14.19 18.62
N ARG A 259 3.66 15.13 19.24
CA ARG A 259 3.54 15.20 20.69
C ARG A 259 2.82 13.97 21.27
N MET A 260 1.77 13.47 20.61
CA MET A 260 1.08 12.25 21.04
C MET A 260 1.99 11.03 20.94
N TYR A 261 2.70 10.87 19.82
CA TYR A 261 3.67 9.78 19.65
C TYR A 261 4.79 9.85 20.68
N LYS A 262 5.40 11.02 20.93
CA LYS A 262 6.46 11.17 21.95
C LYS A 262 5.99 10.93 23.38
N ALA A 263 4.70 11.10 23.66
CA ALA A 263 4.13 10.86 24.99
C ALA A 263 3.94 9.37 25.27
N ASP A 264 3.45 8.61 24.28
CA ASP A 264 3.30 7.16 24.34
C ASP A 264 3.40 6.55 22.92
N PRO A 265 4.62 6.15 22.49
CA PRO A 265 4.85 5.60 21.16
C PRO A 265 4.04 4.31 20.91
N LYS A 266 3.85 3.50 21.96
CA LYS A 266 3.17 2.21 21.86
C LYS A 266 1.68 2.39 21.64
N ALA A 267 1.01 3.19 22.47
CA ALA A 267 -0.41 3.50 22.29
C ALA A 267 -0.69 4.15 20.94
N TYR A 268 0.19 5.03 20.47
CA TYR A 268 0.07 5.69 19.17
C TYR A 268 0.15 4.70 17.99
N ARG A 269 1.09 3.75 18.03
CA ARG A 269 1.22 2.69 17.01
C ARG A 269 -0.01 1.78 16.97
N ILE A 270 -0.60 1.48 18.13
CA ILE A 270 -1.83 0.67 18.23
C ILE A 270 -3.03 1.39 17.62
N SER A 271 -3.15 2.71 17.82
CA SER A 271 -4.22 3.50 17.20
C SER A 271 -4.01 3.73 15.70
N ASN A 272 -2.76 3.65 15.22
CA ASN A 272 -2.38 3.93 13.83
C ASN A 272 -1.55 2.79 13.21
N PRO A 273 -2.11 1.56 13.09
CA PRO A 273 -1.37 0.40 12.61
C PRO A 273 -0.88 0.57 11.17
N ASP A 274 -1.61 1.29 10.33
CA ASP A 274 -1.26 1.53 8.92
C ASP A 274 -0.05 2.47 8.75
N GLN A 275 0.43 3.12 9.83
CA GLN A 275 1.60 3.99 9.81
C GLN A 275 2.90 3.30 10.27
N SER A 276 2.86 2.01 10.66
CA SER A 276 4.05 1.34 11.23
C SER A 276 5.09 0.91 10.20
N ASN A 277 4.71 0.86 8.92
CA ASN A 277 5.65 0.53 7.86
C ASN A 277 6.58 1.71 7.56
N ILE A 278 7.84 1.45 7.23
CA ILE A 278 8.84 2.49 6.88
C ILE A 278 8.82 2.68 5.36
N ARG A 279 8.85 3.92 4.87
CA ARG A 279 8.76 4.26 3.42
C ARG A 279 10.15 4.51 2.88
N ARG A 280 11.05 4.91 3.76
CA ARG A 280 12.45 5.13 3.42
C ARG A 280 13.10 3.85 2.92
N PRO A 281 13.88 3.91 1.83
CA PRO A 281 14.66 2.78 1.33
C PRO A 281 15.90 2.57 2.22
N VAL A 282 15.67 2.17 3.47
CA VAL A 282 16.69 2.06 4.49
C VAL A 282 16.67 0.64 5.06
N ASP A 283 17.75 -0.09 4.79
CA ASP A 283 18.02 -1.36 5.44
C ASP A 283 18.83 -1.11 6.70
N VAL A 284 18.29 -1.53 7.84
CA VAL A 284 18.96 -1.36 9.12
C VAL A 284 19.55 -2.69 9.56
N VAL A 285 20.87 -2.72 9.75
CA VAL A 285 21.56 -3.86 10.38
C VAL A 285 21.80 -3.54 11.84
N VAL A 286 21.08 -4.24 12.71
CA VAL A 286 21.29 -4.18 14.16
C VAL A 286 22.18 -5.35 14.58
N SER A 287 23.32 -5.05 15.19
CA SER A 287 24.17 -6.07 15.80
C SER A 287 23.91 -6.09 17.31
N LEU A 288 23.48 -7.25 17.81
CA LEU A 288 23.25 -7.50 19.23
C LEU A 288 24.32 -8.48 19.71
N GLY A 289 25.07 -8.14 20.75
CA GLY A 289 26.13 -9.01 21.24
C GLY A 289 26.68 -8.64 22.61
N THR A 290 27.46 -9.54 23.17
CA THR A 290 28.27 -9.32 24.37
C THR A 290 29.65 -8.79 24.00
N HIS A 291 30.24 -7.95 24.85
CA HIS A 291 31.63 -7.55 24.70
C HIS A 291 32.53 -8.48 25.51
N ASP A 292 33.52 -9.12 24.87
CA ASP A 292 34.41 -10.14 25.46
C ASP A 292 35.10 -9.70 26.77
N SER A 293 35.29 -8.40 26.97
CA SER A 293 36.03 -7.88 28.14
C SER A 293 35.17 -7.71 29.40
N ILE A 294 33.83 -7.69 29.28
CA ILE A 294 32.92 -7.50 30.42
C ILE A 294 31.70 -8.41 30.20
N PRO A 295 31.76 -9.68 30.67
CA PRO A 295 30.68 -10.65 30.47
C PRO A 295 29.35 -10.24 31.10
N SER A 296 29.35 -9.23 31.97
CA SER A 296 28.17 -8.69 32.66
C SER A 296 27.56 -7.45 31.99
N MET A 297 28.05 -7.01 30.82
CA MET A 297 27.43 -5.91 30.09
C MET A 297 27.06 -6.33 28.67
N PHE A 298 25.74 -6.45 28.46
CA PHE A 298 25.17 -6.44 27.12
C PHE A 298 25.22 -5.02 26.58
N PHE A 299 25.86 -4.87 25.43
CA PHE A 299 25.82 -3.64 24.67
C PHE A 299 25.04 -3.92 23.40
N CYS A 300 24.05 -3.08 23.10
CA CYS A 300 23.69 -2.93 21.69
C CYS A 300 24.90 -2.30 20.99
N LEU A 301 25.50 -3.03 20.07
CA LEU A 301 26.46 -2.43 19.14
C LEU A 301 25.68 -1.47 18.23
N PRO A 302 26.32 -0.41 17.70
CA PRO A 302 25.62 0.63 16.98
C PRO A 302 24.73 0.05 15.88
N VAL A 303 23.50 0.55 15.83
CA VAL A 303 22.58 0.34 14.71
C VAL A 303 23.24 0.91 13.47
N SER A 304 23.67 0.05 12.55
CA SER A 304 24.26 0.49 11.29
C SER A 304 23.13 0.59 10.27
N VAL A 305 22.89 1.80 9.81
CA VAL A 305 21.86 2.10 8.83
C VAL A 305 22.52 2.14 7.45
N ALA A 306 22.06 1.31 6.51
CA ALA A 306 22.50 1.32 5.12
C ALA A 306 21.30 1.67 4.23
N SER A 307 21.40 2.74 3.44
CA SER A 307 20.37 3.04 2.45
C SER A 307 20.63 2.22 1.18
N MET A 308 19.64 1.45 0.76
CA MET A 308 19.67 0.68 -0.48
C MET A 308 19.09 1.55 -1.61
N THR A 309 19.71 2.68 -1.92
CA THR A 309 19.38 3.40 -3.15
C THR A 309 20.04 2.70 -4.33
N ASP A 310 19.26 2.21 -5.29
CA ASP A 310 19.68 1.59 -6.57
C ASP A 310 20.46 2.54 -7.51
N VAL A 311 20.86 3.71 -7.03
CA VAL A 311 21.75 4.62 -7.74
C VAL A 311 23.14 4.41 -7.17
N PRO A 312 24.16 4.05 -7.98
CA PRO A 312 25.54 4.20 -7.57
C PRO A 312 25.81 5.70 -7.51
N SER A 313 25.39 6.35 -6.43
CA SER A 313 25.81 7.70 -6.10
C SER A 313 27.33 7.66 -6.13
N ARG A 314 27.92 8.50 -7.00
CA ARG A 314 29.36 8.76 -7.05
C ARG A 314 29.82 9.09 -5.64
N GLY A 315 30.33 8.09 -4.94
CA GLY A 315 30.48 8.14 -3.49
C GLY A 315 30.05 6.85 -2.82
N VAL A 316 30.57 5.70 -3.27
CA VAL A 316 30.66 4.45 -2.46
C VAL A 316 31.69 4.66 -1.31
N GLU A 317 31.68 5.84 -0.70
CA GLU A 317 32.51 6.24 0.44
C GLU A 317 31.70 6.26 1.76
N THR A 318 30.38 6.06 1.73
CA THR A 318 29.56 5.87 2.93
C THR A 318 29.59 4.45 3.49
N LEU A 319 30.15 3.47 2.77
CA LEU A 319 30.54 2.16 3.32
C LEU A 319 31.84 2.22 4.16
N ARG A 320 32.49 3.39 4.26
CA ARG A 320 33.79 3.57 4.92
C ARG A 320 33.92 4.85 5.74
N LYS A 321 32.82 5.50 6.17
CA LYS A 321 32.90 6.33 7.39
C LYS A 321 33.00 5.40 8.60
N LYS A 322 34.21 4.85 8.73
CA LYS A 322 34.87 4.35 9.93
C LYS A 322 33.93 3.91 11.06
N ILE A 323 33.62 2.62 11.09
CA ILE A 323 33.39 1.94 12.37
C ILE A 323 34.74 1.94 13.09
N HIS A 324 35.03 3.01 13.82
CA HIS A 324 36.04 2.99 14.86
C HIS A 324 35.33 2.62 16.16
N PHE A 325 35.36 1.33 16.51
CA PHE A 325 34.94 0.82 17.82
C PHE A 325 35.58 1.58 19.00
N SER A 326 36.66 2.32 18.76
CA SER A 326 37.38 3.15 19.73
C SER A 326 36.78 4.54 20.00
N GLU A 327 35.82 5.02 19.19
CA GLU A 327 35.18 6.34 19.36
C GLU A 327 33.84 6.28 20.14
N LEU A 328 33.46 5.10 20.61
CA LEU A 328 32.25 4.82 21.40
C LEU A 328 32.25 5.61 22.72
N ARG A 329 31.69 6.81 22.72
CA ARG A 329 31.45 7.57 23.96
C ARG A 329 30.06 7.25 24.52
N HIS A 330 30.10 6.67 25.71
CA HIS A 330 29.06 6.64 26.75
C HIS A 330 27.76 7.41 26.43
N SER A 331 26.71 6.72 26.01
CA SER A 331 25.33 7.19 26.24
C SER A 331 24.33 6.02 26.15
N SER A 332 23.62 5.80 27.26
CA SER A 332 22.25 5.29 27.41
C SER A 332 21.77 3.93 26.82
N PHE A 333 22.53 3.21 26.00
CA PHE A 333 22.10 1.92 25.40
C PHE A 333 22.37 0.69 26.27
N GLN A 334 22.05 0.74 27.57
CA GLN A 334 22.07 -0.46 28.41
C GLN A 334 20.72 -1.16 28.32
N LEU A 335 20.72 -2.45 27.92
CA LEU A 335 19.58 -3.32 28.14
C LEU A 335 19.22 -3.26 29.64
N PRO A 336 17.97 -2.92 30.02
CA PRO A 336 17.63 -2.69 31.42
C PRO A 336 17.80 -3.93 32.33
N VAL A 337 17.95 -5.13 31.76
CA VAL A 337 18.08 -6.39 32.50
C VAL A 337 19.05 -7.34 31.78
N LEU A 338 19.91 -8.00 32.55
CA LEU A 338 21.12 -8.76 32.17
C LEU A 338 20.90 -10.07 31.39
N CYS A 339 20.10 -10.12 30.31
CA CYS A 339 20.10 -11.32 29.45
C CYS A 339 21.54 -11.58 28.95
N LEU A 340 22.26 -12.59 29.46
CA LEU A 340 23.69 -12.81 29.18
C LEU A 340 23.95 -13.63 27.90
N ARG A 341 22.98 -14.42 27.44
CA ARG A 341 23.06 -15.24 26.21
C ARG A 341 21.72 -15.85 25.87
N GLU A 342 21.62 -16.40 24.64
CA GLU A 342 20.54 -17.28 24.18
C GLU A 342 19.13 -16.69 24.26
N PHE A 343 19.04 -15.36 24.22
CA PHE A 343 17.80 -14.67 23.91
C PHE A 343 17.44 -14.92 22.44
N SER A 344 16.16 -14.77 22.13
CA SER A 344 15.65 -14.87 20.77
C SER A 344 15.21 -13.48 20.31
N ALA A 345 15.48 -13.16 19.05
CA ALA A 345 15.17 -11.85 18.48
C ALA A 345 14.27 -12.00 17.25
N CYS A 346 13.30 -11.11 17.08
CA CYS A 346 12.36 -11.13 15.97
C CYS A 346 11.93 -9.72 15.60
N SER A 347 11.84 -9.43 14.30
CA SER A 347 11.28 -8.17 13.81
C SER A 347 9.79 -8.31 13.52
N LEU A 348 8.97 -7.41 14.05
CA LEU A 348 7.54 -7.32 13.76
C LEU A 348 7.17 -5.85 13.60
N ASN A 349 6.56 -5.48 12.45
CA ASN A 349 6.13 -4.11 12.14
C ASN A 349 7.23 -3.05 12.37
N ASN A 350 8.45 -3.34 11.90
CA ASN A 350 9.66 -2.50 12.05
C ASN A 350 10.11 -2.22 13.49
N ILE A 351 9.59 -2.99 14.43
CA ILE A 351 10.06 -3.00 15.82
C ILE A 351 10.87 -4.28 16.00
N LEU A 352 12.05 -4.14 16.60
CA LEU A 352 12.88 -5.29 16.94
C LEU A 352 12.52 -5.75 18.34
N TYR A 353 12.08 -6.98 18.47
CA TYR A 353 11.79 -7.61 19.76
C TYR A 353 12.92 -8.54 20.17
N ILE A 354 13.23 -8.52 21.45
CA ILE A 354 14.09 -9.50 22.12
C ILE A 354 13.28 -10.13 23.24
N ALA A 355 13.33 -11.45 23.36
CA ALA A 355 12.69 -12.16 24.47
C ALA A 355 13.62 -13.22 25.07
N GLY A 356 13.42 -13.47 26.36
CA GLY A 356 14.05 -14.54 27.13
C GLY A 356 15.57 -14.46 27.19
N GLY A 357 16.21 -15.63 27.19
CA GLY A 357 17.65 -15.80 27.42
C GLY A 357 17.95 -16.26 28.83
N GLN A 358 19.21 -16.20 29.25
CA GLN A 358 19.62 -16.67 30.58
C GLN A 358 20.66 -15.76 31.25
N ASN A 359 20.67 -15.76 32.59
CA ASN A 359 21.57 -14.95 33.43
C ASN A 359 22.85 -15.69 33.86
N SER A 360 23.07 -16.93 33.43
CA SER A 360 24.25 -17.71 33.78
C SER A 360 24.91 -18.37 32.58
N PHE A 361 26.12 -18.88 32.81
CA PHE A 361 26.89 -19.63 31.81
C PHE A 361 26.58 -21.12 31.80
N SER A 362 25.58 -21.59 32.56
CA SER A 362 25.20 -23.00 32.54
C SER A 362 24.31 -23.30 31.34
N ASP A 363 24.48 -24.49 30.78
CA ASP A 363 23.61 -25.02 29.72
C ASP A 363 22.35 -25.69 30.31
N SER A 364 22.08 -25.49 31.62
CA SER A 364 20.99 -26.13 32.36
C SER A 364 19.64 -25.44 32.19
N GLY A 365 19.60 -24.22 31.66
CA GLY A 365 18.39 -23.39 31.59
C GLY A 365 17.86 -22.94 32.96
N GLU A 366 18.59 -23.18 34.05
CA GLU A 366 18.16 -22.89 35.43
C GLU A 366 17.89 -21.40 35.67
N ASP A 367 18.62 -20.53 34.97
CA ASP A 367 18.50 -19.08 35.06
C ASP A 367 17.83 -18.47 33.81
N ALA A 368 16.90 -19.20 33.20
CA ALA A 368 16.09 -18.72 32.09
C ALA A 368 15.24 -17.50 32.47
N LEU A 369 15.01 -16.63 31.52
CA LEU A 369 14.31 -15.36 31.70
C LEU A 369 12.99 -15.31 30.95
N SER A 370 12.03 -14.54 31.47
CA SER A 370 10.74 -14.29 30.83
C SER A 370 10.61 -12.88 30.24
N TYR A 371 11.65 -12.06 30.37
CA TYR A 371 11.61 -10.66 29.91
C TYR A 371 11.40 -10.57 28.40
N THR A 372 10.68 -9.54 27.97
CA THR A 372 10.51 -9.19 26.57
C THR A 372 10.74 -7.69 26.45
N PHE A 373 11.51 -7.31 25.45
CA PHE A 373 11.85 -5.92 25.16
C PHE A 373 11.55 -5.63 23.70
N GLU A 374 11.08 -4.42 23.44
CA GLU A 374 10.93 -3.88 22.10
C GLU A 374 11.88 -2.70 21.90
N LEU A 375 12.53 -2.65 20.75
CA LEU A 375 13.35 -1.54 20.29
C LEU A 375 12.61 -0.82 19.18
N ASP A 376 12.22 0.41 19.47
CA ASP A 376 11.77 1.33 18.43
C ASP A 376 13.00 1.89 17.72
N LEU A 377 13.10 1.66 16.41
CA LEU A 377 14.22 2.15 15.61
C LEU A 377 14.17 3.66 15.38
N SER A 378 13.03 4.30 15.67
CA SER A 378 12.81 5.72 15.42
C SER A 378 13.50 6.61 16.45
N ASP A 379 13.50 6.19 17.72
CA ASP A 379 14.17 6.89 18.82
C ASP A 379 15.31 6.06 19.44
N LEU A 380 15.54 4.85 18.91
CA LEU A 380 16.54 3.89 19.36
C LEU A 380 16.41 3.57 20.86
N ARG A 381 15.19 3.47 21.39
CA ARG A 381 14.96 3.15 22.81
C ARG A 381 14.42 1.75 23.03
N TRP A 382 15.00 1.06 24.01
CA TRP A 382 14.47 -0.20 24.52
C TRP A 382 13.38 0.07 25.55
N THR A 383 12.23 -0.57 25.35
CA THR A 383 11.11 -0.55 26.29
C THR A 383 10.80 -1.98 26.72
N GLU A 384 10.68 -2.20 28.03
CA GLU A 384 10.20 -3.48 28.55
C GLU A 384 8.70 -3.61 28.27
N VAL A 385 8.29 -4.75 27.72
CA VAL A 385 6.89 -5.09 27.49
C VAL A 385 6.48 -6.28 28.37
N CYS A 386 5.23 -6.72 28.25
CA CYS A 386 4.74 -7.84 29.04
C CYS A 386 5.67 -9.05 28.95
N ARG A 387 5.94 -9.64 30.11
CA ARG A 387 6.82 -10.80 30.24
C ARG A 387 6.09 -12.06 29.79
N MET A 388 6.83 -13.01 29.22
CA MET A 388 6.34 -14.37 28.95
C MET A 388 5.83 -15.00 30.26
N GLN A 389 4.83 -15.87 30.16
CA GLN A 389 4.29 -16.57 31.33
C GLN A 389 5.29 -17.62 31.84
N GLU A 390 6.07 -18.20 30.94
CA GLU A 390 7.13 -19.13 31.28
C GLU A 390 8.50 -18.54 30.89
N PRO A 391 9.51 -18.58 31.77
CA PRO A 391 10.87 -18.23 31.39
C PRO A 391 11.44 -19.24 30.40
N ARG A 392 12.19 -18.76 29.40
CA ARG A 392 12.73 -19.60 28.30
C ARG A 392 14.11 -19.10 27.87
N CYS A 393 15.04 -20.03 27.66
CA CYS A 393 16.26 -19.82 26.87
C CYS A 393 16.27 -20.79 25.67
N VAL A 394 17.14 -20.52 24.70
CA VAL A 394 17.42 -21.44 23.59
C VAL A 394 16.12 -21.83 22.83
N PHE A 395 15.27 -20.84 22.58
CA PHE A 395 13.94 -21.00 22.01
C PHE A 395 13.79 -20.21 20.70
N TYR A 396 12.76 -20.52 19.94
CA TYR A 396 12.45 -19.80 18.71
C TYR A 396 11.42 -18.70 18.95
N LEU A 397 11.71 -17.49 18.48
CA LEU A 397 10.79 -16.35 18.44
C LEU A 397 10.49 -16.00 16.98
N GLY A 398 9.23 -16.14 16.57
CA GLY A 398 8.80 -15.86 15.20
C GLY A 398 7.61 -14.92 15.14
N ALA A 399 7.53 -14.10 14.08
CA ALA A 399 6.39 -13.25 13.81
C ALA A 399 5.41 -13.96 12.87
N LEU A 400 4.13 -14.00 13.25
CA LEU A 400 3.06 -14.58 12.42
C LEU A 400 1.76 -13.81 12.65
N ASN A 401 1.10 -13.41 11.56
CA ASN A 401 -0.20 -12.72 11.57
C ASN A 401 -0.27 -11.55 12.57
N GLY A 402 0.76 -10.69 12.59
CA GLY A 402 0.80 -9.51 13.46
C GLY A 402 1.14 -9.78 14.93
N ASN A 403 1.53 -11.00 15.28
CA ASN A 403 1.85 -11.43 16.65
C ASN A 403 3.23 -12.08 16.72
N LEU A 404 3.84 -12.13 17.90
CA LEU A 404 5.04 -12.93 18.12
C LEU A 404 4.68 -14.28 18.74
N TYR A 405 5.43 -15.31 18.41
CA TYR A 405 5.27 -16.65 18.93
C TYR A 405 6.59 -17.12 19.52
N ALA A 406 6.61 -17.40 20.82
CA ALA A 406 7.70 -18.06 21.51
C ALA A 406 7.41 -19.56 21.54
N VAL A 407 8.27 -20.36 20.91
CA VAL A 407 8.06 -21.79 20.67
C VAL A 407 9.17 -22.60 21.33
N GLY A 408 8.79 -23.49 22.23
CA GLY A 408 9.70 -24.42 22.91
C GLY A 408 10.70 -23.71 23.82
N GLY A 409 11.93 -24.20 23.85
CA GLY A 409 13.03 -23.72 24.68
C GLY A 409 13.35 -24.65 25.84
N ALA A 410 14.17 -24.14 26.74
CA ALA A 410 14.48 -24.78 28.01
C ALA A 410 14.34 -23.80 29.17
N ASN A 411 14.05 -24.34 30.35
CA ASN A 411 14.13 -23.63 31.62
C ASN A 411 14.55 -24.57 32.75
N ASN A 412 14.45 -24.12 34.00
CA ASN A 412 14.82 -24.90 35.19
C ASN A 412 14.05 -26.23 35.38
N THR A 413 12.96 -26.44 34.64
CA THR A 413 12.19 -27.70 34.65
C THR A 413 12.58 -28.66 33.52
N GLY A 414 13.41 -28.21 32.58
CA GLY A 414 13.85 -28.98 31.42
C GLY A 414 13.36 -28.38 30.10
N GLU A 415 13.21 -29.24 29.10
CA GLU A 415 12.76 -28.85 27.76
C GLU A 415 11.26 -28.51 27.74
N LEU A 416 10.90 -27.51 26.93
CA LEU A 416 9.54 -26.99 26.84
C LEU A 416 8.86 -27.43 25.54
N SER A 417 7.61 -27.85 25.65
CA SER A 417 6.68 -28.03 24.51
C SER A 417 5.67 -26.89 24.40
N SER A 418 5.64 -25.99 25.38
CA SER A 418 4.71 -24.86 25.44
C SER A 418 5.00 -23.85 24.32
N VAL A 419 3.92 -23.26 23.83
CA VAL A 419 3.93 -22.19 22.83
C VAL A 419 3.17 -21.02 23.41
N GLU A 420 3.73 -19.82 23.33
CA GLU A 420 3.09 -18.59 23.78
C GLU A 420 3.00 -17.59 22.63
N ARG A 421 1.87 -16.90 22.51
CA ARG A 421 1.65 -15.81 21.55
C ARG A 421 1.66 -14.49 22.30
N TYR A 422 2.52 -13.56 21.90
CA TYR A 422 2.47 -12.17 22.30
C TYR A 422 1.60 -11.37 21.34
N ASP A 423 0.66 -10.62 21.92
CA ASP A 423 -0.16 -9.64 21.23
C ASP A 423 0.37 -8.24 21.55
N PRO A 424 1.04 -7.54 20.61
CA PRO A 424 1.58 -6.21 20.85
C PRO A 424 0.50 -5.16 21.15
N CYS A 425 -0.73 -5.36 20.66
CA CYS A 425 -1.84 -4.43 20.87
C CYS A 425 -2.41 -4.53 22.28
N GLN A 426 -2.45 -5.75 22.83
CA GLN A 426 -2.92 -5.99 24.19
C GLN A 426 -1.81 -5.98 25.23
N ASP A 427 -0.54 -6.02 24.80
CA ASP A 427 0.62 -6.18 25.66
C ASP A 427 0.48 -7.41 26.57
N THR A 428 0.20 -8.57 25.97
CA THR A 428 0.00 -9.80 26.73
C THR A 428 0.55 -11.02 26.00
N TRP A 429 1.10 -11.95 26.79
CA TRP A 429 1.42 -13.30 26.36
C TRP A 429 0.29 -14.26 26.72
N ILE A 430 -0.10 -15.12 25.77
CA ILE A 430 -1.18 -16.10 25.94
C ILE A 430 -0.71 -17.46 25.43
N TYR A 431 -0.87 -18.50 26.25
CA TYR A 431 -0.60 -19.88 25.84
C TYR A 431 -1.41 -20.30 24.61
N GLN A 432 -0.73 -20.97 23.69
CA GLN A 432 -1.30 -21.61 22.51
C GLN A 432 -1.23 -23.13 22.65
N ALA A 433 -1.67 -23.84 21.62
CA ALA A 433 -1.53 -25.30 21.59
C ALA A 433 -0.05 -25.70 21.70
N ALA A 434 0.24 -26.60 22.65
CA ALA A 434 1.58 -27.11 22.87
C ALA A 434 2.04 -28.02 21.71
N LEU A 435 3.34 -28.11 21.55
CA LEU A 435 3.99 -29.02 20.61
C LEU A 435 3.78 -30.49 21.03
N PRO A 436 3.76 -31.44 20.08
CA PRO A 436 3.65 -32.87 20.38
C PRO A 436 4.81 -33.42 21.23
N SER A 437 5.97 -32.77 21.17
CA SER A 437 7.17 -33.09 21.94
C SER A 437 7.85 -31.79 22.37
N ALA A 438 8.58 -31.83 23.48
CA ALA A 438 9.43 -30.71 23.87
C ALA A 438 10.56 -30.51 22.85
N VAL A 439 10.90 -29.26 22.57
CA VAL A 439 11.97 -28.90 21.62
C VAL A 439 12.76 -27.71 22.15
N HIS A 440 14.05 -27.68 21.89
CA HIS A 440 14.93 -26.55 22.13
C HIS A 440 15.85 -26.33 20.91
N GLU A 441 16.57 -25.22 20.86
CA GLU A 441 17.48 -24.85 19.77
C GLU A 441 16.76 -24.71 18.41
N HIS A 442 17.45 -25.08 17.32
CA HIS A 442 16.96 -24.98 15.94
C HIS A 442 15.74 -25.87 15.63
N ALA A 443 15.35 -26.77 16.54
CA ALA A 443 14.15 -27.60 16.38
C ALA A 443 12.84 -26.80 16.57
N GLY A 444 12.89 -25.62 17.21
CA GLY A 444 11.73 -24.72 17.36
C GLY A 444 11.28 -24.08 16.04
N GLU A 445 12.21 -23.72 15.15
CA GLU A 445 11.90 -23.07 13.86
C GLU A 445 11.13 -23.99 12.91
N GLN A 446 11.58 -25.24 12.77
CA GLN A 446 10.91 -26.24 11.93
C GLN A 446 9.48 -26.54 12.42
N SER A 447 9.27 -26.50 13.73
CA SER A 447 7.96 -26.77 14.33
C SER A 447 6.94 -25.66 14.07
N LEU A 448 7.35 -24.39 13.97
CA LEU A 448 6.44 -23.30 13.58
C LEU A 448 5.97 -23.47 12.12
N SER A 449 6.85 -23.93 11.22
CA SER A 449 6.49 -24.16 9.81
C SER A 449 5.48 -25.30 9.62
N CYS A 450 5.43 -26.26 10.56
CA CYS A 450 4.41 -27.32 10.60
C CYS A 450 3.11 -26.90 11.30
N PHE A 451 3.11 -25.77 12.01
CA PHE A 451 1.93 -25.18 12.66
C PHE A 451 1.12 -24.27 11.70
N ILE A 452 1.72 -23.87 10.57
CA ILE A 452 1.09 -23.19 9.42
C ILE A 452 0.44 -24.24 8.53
#